data_AF-A0A9E2HJF8-F1
#
_entry.id   AF-A0A9E2HJF8-F1
#
_cell.length_a   1.000
_cell.length_b   1.000
_cell.length_c   1.000
_cell.angle_alpha   90.00
_cell.angle_beta   90.00
_cell.angle_gamma   90.00
#
_symmetry.space_group_name_H-M   'P 1'
#
loop_
_entity.id
_entity.type
_entity.pdbx_description
1 polymer ?
#
loop_
_entity_poly.entity_id
_entity_poly.type
_entity_poly.pdbx_seq_one_letter_code
_entity_poly.pdbx_strand_id
1 'polypeptide(L)'
;AVAEGPDIEDDFHNFTALNFPPKHPAREMHDTFFLKPDPETGERKVLRTHTSPVQVRTMMSQKPPIRILAPGRTFRKDSDATHTPMFHQVEGLVIDRDIHMGHLKWTLETFVARFFEVDGVDARFRPHHFPFTEPSAEMDIRCDRSGGELKLNQGDSWMEILGCGMVHPNVLRNCGIDPDEYQGFAFGMGVDRLAMLKYGIPDLRPMFEADTRWLAHYGFSAFAAPNPASGLS
;
A
#
# COMPACT_ATOMS: atom_id res chain seq x y z
N ALA A 1 -11.96 10.00 -1.00
CA ALA A 1 -11.58 10.76 0.21
C ALA A 1 -10.26 10.20 0.76
N VAL A 2 -9.54 10.96 1.59
CA VAL A 2 -8.43 10.41 2.38
C VAL A 2 -9.01 9.90 3.70
N ALA A 3 -8.67 8.67 4.08
CA ALA A 3 -9.10 8.03 5.31
C ALA A 3 -7.87 7.71 6.18
N GLU A 4 -8.00 7.88 7.49
CA GLU A 4 -6.94 7.65 8.45
C GLU A 4 -7.43 6.72 9.56
N GLY A 5 -6.50 6.09 10.27
CA GLY A 5 -6.80 5.22 11.40
C GLY A 5 -5.55 4.95 12.24
N PRO A 6 -5.70 4.25 13.37
CA PRO A 6 -4.65 4.11 14.36
C PRO A 6 -3.49 3.26 13.84
N ASP A 7 -2.29 3.51 14.37
CA ASP A 7 -1.10 2.67 14.13
C ASP A 7 -1.12 1.38 14.98
N ILE A 8 -1.75 1.45 16.16
CA ILE A 8 -1.98 0.30 17.04
C ILE A 8 -3.36 -0.28 16.72
N GLU A 9 -3.40 -1.55 16.35
CA GLU A 9 -4.60 -2.19 15.83
C GLU A 9 -4.86 -3.55 16.48
N ASP A 10 -6.11 -3.99 16.49
CA ASP A 10 -6.50 -5.33 16.94
C ASP A 10 -6.34 -6.38 15.82
N ASP A 11 -6.29 -7.65 16.20
CA ASP A 11 -6.15 -8.77 15.26
C ASP A 11 -7.30 -8.83 14.26
N PHE A 12 -8.51 -8.42 14.68
CA PHE A 12 -9.68 -8.50 13.81
C PHE A 12 -9.51 -7.58 12.61
N HIS A 13 -9.23 -6.30 12.82
CA HIS A 13 -9.08 -5.35 11.71
C HIS A 13 -7.76 -5.56 10.93
N ASN A 14 -6.68 -5.99 11.59
CA ASN A 14 -5.39 -6.20 10.92
C ASN A 14 -5.30 -7.51 10.13
N PHE A 15 -6.05 -8.55 10.51
CA PHE A 15 -5.92 -9.86 9.88
C PHE A 15 -7.26 -10.54 9.60
N THR A 16 -8.12 -10.71 10.61
CA THR A 16 -9.31 -11.58 10.46
C THR A 16 -10.31 -11.04 9.45
N ALA A 17 -10.64 -9.75 9.52
CA ALA A 17 -11.52 -9.09 8.57
C ALA A 17 -10.97 -9.14 7.14
N LEU A 18 -9.64 -9.17 6.99
CA LEU A 18 -8.90 -9.24 5.74
C LEU A 18 -8.63 -10.68 5.27
N ASN A 19 -9.40 -11.65 5.77
CA ASN A 19 -9.40 -13.03 5.32
C ASN A 19 -8.06 -13.78 5.55
N PHE A 20 -7.22 -13.32 6.48
CA PHE A 20 -6.05 -14.07 6.91
C PHE A 20 -6.46 -15.25 7.80
N PRO A 21 -6.04 -16.49 7.48
CA PRO A 21 -6.26 -17.64 8.35
C PRO A 21 -5.62 -17.47 9.74
N PRO A 22 -6.15 -18.10 10.81
CA PRO A 22 -5.57 -17.99 12.17
C PRO A 22 -4.11 -18.44 12.29
N LYS A 23 -3.67 -19.35 11.42
CA LYS A 23 -2.29 -19.88 11.39
C LYS A 23 -1.45 -19.32 10.23
N HIS A 24 -1.83 -18.15 9.72
CA HIS A 24 -1.08 -17.53 8.62
C HIS A 24 0.29 -17.02 9.13
N PRO A 25 1.41 -17.23 8.41
CA PRO A 25 2.75 -16.83 8.86
C PRO A 25 2.87 -15.34 9.23
N ALA A 26 2.19 -14.46 8.48
CA ALA A 26 2.15 -13.03 8.80
C ALA A 26 1.58 -12.70 10.21
N ARG A 27 0.86 -13.62 10.86
CA ARG A 27 0.38 -13.49 12.24
C ARG A 27 1.42 -13.94 13.29
N GLU A 28 2.63 -14.29 12.87
CA GLU A 28 3.69 -14.74 13.77
C GLU A 28 4.61 -13.58 14.19
N MET A 29 5.29 -13.75 15.33
CA MET A 29 6.21 -12.75 15.90
C MET A 29 7.50 -12.55 15.09
N HIS A 30 7.70 -13.37 14.04
CA HIS A 30 8.78 -13.16 13.10
C HIS A 30 8.49 -11.95 12.20
N ASP A 31 7.23 -11.71 11.82
CA ASP A 31 6.89 -10.67 10.83
C ASP A 31 6.21 -9.46 11.48
N THR A 32 5.43 -9.70 12.55
CA THR A 32 4.54 -8.70 13.16
C THR A 32 5.02 -8.27 14.55
N PHE A 33 4.94 -6.96 14.82
CA PHE A 33 5.17 -6.40 16.15
C PHE A 33 3.91 -6.52 17.03
N PHE A 34 4.00 -7.29 18.11
CA PHE A 34 2.95 -7.44 19.11
C PHE A 34 3.20 -6.57 20.33
N LEU A 35 2.14 -5.96 20.84
CA LEU A 35 2.12 -5.26 22.13
C LEU A 35 2.03 -6.26 23.29
N LYS A 36 2.26 -5.75 24.51
CA LYS A 36 2.00 -6.52 25.73
C LYS A 36 0.52 -6.92 25.78
N PRO A 37 0.20 -8.13 26.26
CA PRO A 37 -1.18 -8.55 26.41
C PRO A 37 -1.92 -7.60 27.36
N ASP A 38 -3.16 -7.30 27.00
CA ASP A 38 -4.08 -6.58 27.86
C ASP A 38 -4.29 -7.37 29.17
N PRO A 39 -4.13 -6.76 30.35
CA PRO A 39 -4.21 -7.49 31.62
C PRO A 39 -5.58 -8.10 31.94
N GLU A 40 -6.66 -7.56 31.36
CA GLU A 40 -8.03 -7.99 31.67
C GLU A 40 -8.52 -9.03 30.65
N THR A 41 -8.23 -8.81 29.37
CA THR A 41 -8.74 -9.65 28.27
C THR A 41 -7.71 -10.67 27.79
N GLY A 42 -6.42 -10.47 28.07
CA GLY A 42 -5.31 -11.27 27.54
C GLY A 42 -5.02 -11.04 26.05
N GLU A 43 -5.77 -10.17 25.38
CA GLU A 43 -5.61 -9.88 23.96
C GLU A 43 -4.31 -9.14 23.67
N ARG A 44 -3.67 -9.47 22.55
CA ARG A 44 -2.46 -8.78 22.07
C ARG A 44 -2.77 -7.97 20.83
N LYS A 45 -2.74 -6.64 20.99
CA LYS A 45 -2.76 -5.71 19.86
C LYS A 45 -1.44 -5.76 19.10
N VAL A 46 -1.45 -5.25 17.87
CA VAL A 46 -0.30 -5.18 16.98
C VAL A 46 0.00 -3.75 16.57
N LEU A 47 1.23 -3.48 16.15
CA LEU A 47 1.46 -2.38 15.21
C LEU A 47 1.01 -2.84 13.83
N ARG A 48 0.17 -2.05 13.17
CA ARG A 48 -0.43 -2.45 11.89
C ARG A 48 0.63 -2.79 10.83
N THR A 49 0.41 -3.87 10.10
CA THR A 49 1.35 -4.39 9.08
C THR A 49 1.14 -3.80 7.69
N HIS A 50 0.01 -3.12 7.52
CA HIS A 50 -0.47 -2.44 6.31
C HIS A 50 -1.59 -1.44 6.72
N THR A 51 -2.01 -0.59 5.80
CA THR A 51 -3.08 0.42 6.03
C THR A 51 -4.50 -0.10 5.75
N SER A 52 -4.64 -1.33 5.25
CA SER A 52 -5.92 -2.02 5.03
C SER A 52 -6.90 -2.03 6.23
N PRO A 53 -6.47 -2.00 7.52
CA PRO A 53 -7.43 -1.88 8.63
C PRO A 53 -8.27 -0.61 8.57
N VAL A 54 -7.73 0.48 8.01
CA VAL A 54 -8.47 1.73 7.76
C VAL A 54 -9.60 1.49 6.75
N GLN A 55 -9.36 0.65 5.75
CA GLN A 55 -10.38 0.27 4.77
C GLN A 55 -11.48 -0.59 5.41
N VAL A 56 -11.13 -1.55 6.26
CA VAL A 56 -12.09 -2.35 7.03
C VAL A 56 -12.97 -1.43 7.89
N ARG A 57 -12.35 -0.53 8.67
CA ARG A 57 -13.08 0.45 9.50
C ARG A 57 -13.99 1.34 8.67
N THR A 58 -13.58 1.72 7.47
CA THR A 58 -14.42 2.50 6.53
C THR A 58 -15.59 1.68 6.02
N MET A 59 -15.36 0.44 5.57
CA MET A 59 -16.44 -0.44 5.10
C MET A 59 -17.46 -0.75 6.19
N MET A 60 -17.05 -0.81 7.46
CA MET A 60 -17.96 -1.01 8.60
C MET A 60 -18.70 0.26 9.02
N SER A 61 -18.17 1.45 8.74
CA SER A 61 -18.77 2.72 9.19
C SER A 61 -19.71 3.37 8.18
N GLN A 62 -19.62 3.01 6.90
CA GLN A 62 -20.48 3.53 5.85
C GLN A 62 -20.85 2.46 4.81
N LYS A 63 -21.99 2.63 4.15
CA LYS A 63 -22.41 1.76 3.04
C LYS A 63 -21.73 2.17 1.72
N PRO A 64 -21.54 1.25 0.76
CA PRO A 64 -21.15 1.59 -0.61
C PRO A 64 -22.07 2.65 -1.26
N PRO A 65 -21.56 3.47 -2.20
CA PRO A 65 -20.21 3.40 -2.79
C PRO A 65 -19.10 3.93 -1.88
N ILE A 66 -17.94 3.26 -1.88
CA ILE A 66 -16.76 3.65 -1.09
C ILE A 66 -15.59 3.89 -2.04
N ARG A 67 -14.94 5.05 -1.92
CA ARG A 67 -13.73 5.41 -2.67
C ARG A 67 -12.76 6.14 -1.77
N ILE A 68 -11.75 5.44 -1.27
CA ILE A 68 -10.80 5.99 -0.31
C ILE A 68 -9.35 5.70 -0.70
N LEU A 69 -8.47 6.59 -0.23
CA LEU A 69 -7.04 6.36 -0.09
C LEU A 69 -6.71 6.37 1.40
N ALA A 70 -5.92 5.41 1.85
CA ALA A 70 -5.44 5.28 3.22
C ALA A 70 -3.91 5.38 3.23
N PRO A 71 -3.33 6.58 3.22
CA PRO A 71 -1.91 6.77 3.48
C PRO A 71 -1.62 6.58 4.97
N GLY A 72 -0.46 6.00 5.31
CA GLY A 72 -0.09 5.83 6.71
C GLY A 72 1.24 5.13 6.94
N ARG A 73 1.69 5.18 8.19
CA ARG A 73 2.84 4.41 8.67
C ARG A 73 2.43 2.96 8.89
N THR A 74 3.31 2.05 8.53
CA THR A 74 3.13 0.60 8.67
C THR A 74 4.41 -0.02 9.19
N PHE A 75 4.28 -1.17 9.86
CA PHE A 75 5.37 -1.73 10.64
C PHE A 75 5.57 -3.21 10.29
N ARG A 76 6.82 -3.60 10.07
CA ARG A 76 7.24 -4.99 9.80
C ARG A 76 8.59 -5.24 10.44
N LYS A 77 8.91 -6.48 10.76
CA LYS A 77 10.19 -6.82 11.40
C LYS A 77 11.32 -7.03 10.38
N ASP A 78 11.38 -6.21 9.34
CA ASP A 78 12.38 -6.26 8.29
C ASP A 78 13.36 -5.09 8.43
N SER A 79 14.66 -5.30 8.21
CA SER A 79 15.67 -4.25 8.31
C SER A 79 16.89 -4.54 7.45
N ASP A 80 16.98 -3.88 6.29
CA ASP A 80 18.13 -3.89 5.39
C ASP A 80 18.23 -2.56 4.60
N ALA A 81 18.98 -2.51 3.49
CA ALA A 81 19.13 -1.30 2.68
C ALA A 81 17.85 -0.88 1.92
N THR A 82 16.89 -1.80 1.76
CA THR A 82 15.62 -1.65 1.02
C THR A 82 14.39 -1.81 1.91
N HIS A 83 14.55 -2.23 3.15
CA HIS A 83 13.48 -2.44 4.12
C HIS A 83 13.79 -1.77 5.45
N THR A 84 12.82 -1.05 6.01
CA THR A 84 12.90 -0.46 7.34
C THR A 84 11.77 -0.97 8.24
N PRO A 85 11.98 -1.08 9.57
CA PRO A 85 10.94 -1.62 10.45
C PRO A 85 9.66 -0.79 10.53
N MET A 86 9.77 0.49 10.18
CA MET A 86 8.66 1.41 9.98
C MET A 86 8.86 2.06 8.61
N PHE A 87 7.79 2.08 7.82
CA PHE A 87 7.77 2.65 6.48
C PHE A 87 6.36 3.16 6.17
N HIS A 88 6.18 3.83 5.04
CA HIS A 88 4.92 4.44 4.65
C HIS A 88 4.29 3.69 3.49
N GLN A 89 2.99 3.41 3.60
CA GLN A 89 2.19 2.86 2.52
C GLN A 89 1.04 3.80 2.19
N VAL A 90 0.59 3.72 0.96
CA VAL A 90 -0.75 4.17 0.59
C VAL A 90 -1.48 3.01 -0.05
N GLU A 91 -2.68 2.76 0.47
CA GLU A 91 -3.59 1.82 -0.16
C GLU A 91 -4.86 2.50 -0.63
N GLY A 92 -5.41 2.00 -1.74
CA GLY A 92 -6.68 2.44 -2.27
C GLY A 92 -7.73 1.35 -2.19
N LEU A 93 -8.98 1.75 -1.95
CA LEU A 93 -10.15 0.87 -1.99
C LEU A 93 -11.27 1.55 -2.77
N VAL A 94 -11.84 0.81 -3.72
CA VAL A 94 -13.07 1.18 -4.43
C VAL A 94 -14.08 0.04 -4.32
N ILE A 95 -15.26 0.31 -3.76
CA ILE A 95 -16.40 -0.62 -3.69
C ILE A 95 -17.62 0.03 -4.36
N ASP A 96 -18.17 -0.60 -5.39
CA ASP A 96 -19.40 -0.19 -6.11
C ASP A 96 -20.00 -1.38 -6.89
N ARG A 97 -21.19 -1.22 -7.50
CA ARG A 97 -21.95 -2.33 -8.12
C ARG A 97 -21.34 -2.90 -9.41
N ASP A 98 -20.57 -2.09 -10.15
CA ASP A 98 -20.05 -2.45 -11.48
C ASP A 98 -18.50 -2.41 -11.55
N ILE A 99 -17.83 -2.65 -10.42
CA ILE A 99 -16.37 -2.60 -10.35
C ILE A 99 -15.74 -3.91 -10.83
N HIS A 100 -14.78 -3.82 -11.75
CA HIS A 100 -14.13 -4.96 -12.37
C HIS A 100 -12.63 -4.69 -12.60
N MET A 101 -11.87 -5.72 -12.96
CA MET A 101 -10.41 -5.64 -13.12
C MET A 101 -9.96 -4.55 -14.12
N GLY A 102 -10.75 -4.27 -15.17
CA GLY A 102 -10.46 -3.15 -16.08
C GLY A 102 -10.39 -1.77 -15.41
N HIS A 103 -11.26 -1.50 -14.42
CA HIS A 103 -11.21 -0.27 -13.63
C HIS A 103 -9.95 -0.18 -12.78
N LEU A 104 -9.55 -1.31 -12.16
CA LEU A 104 -8.30 -1.39 -11.40
C LEU A 104 -7.09 -1.11 -12.29
N LYS A 105 -6.97 -1.79 -13.43
CA LYS A 105 -5.84 -1.60 -14.37
C LYS A 105 -5.73 -0.15 -14.82
N TRP A 106 -6.83 0.44 -15.29
CA TRP A 106 -6.84 1.83 -15.73
C TRP A 106 -6.45 2.80 -14.61
N THR A 107 -6.95 2.57 -13.38
CA THR A 107 -6.62 3.42 -12.22
C THR A 107 -5.12 3.39 -11.93
N LEU A 108 -4.51 2.20 -11.96
CA LEU A 108 -3.09 2.03 -11.67
C LEU A 108 -2.19 2.54 -12.79
N GLU A 109 -2.50 2.24 -14.04
CA GLU A 109 -1.77 2.75 -15.21
C GLU A 109 -1.82 4.29 -15.23
N THR A 110 -2.99 4.87 -14.95
CA THR A 110 -3.15 6.32 -14.88
C THR A 110 -2.36 6.92 -13.71
N PHE A 111 -2.43 6.31 -12.52
CA PHE A 111 -1.66 6.76 -11.36
C PHE A 111 -0.16 6.75 -11.66
N VAL A 112 0.36 5.65 -12.19
CA VAL A 112 1.77 5.49 -12.52
C VAL A 112 2.22 6.51 -13.57
N ALA A 113 1.47 6.67 -14.66
CA ALA A 113 1.79 7.65 -15.70
C ALA A 113 1.94 9.07 -15.12
N ARG A 114 1.03 9.44 -14.20
CA ARG A 114 1.03 10.75 -13.56
C ARG A 114 2.12 10.89 -12.51
N PHE A 115 2.35 9.87 -11.71
CA PHE A 115 3.34 9.91 -10.62
C PHE A 115 4.76 10.00 -11.15
N PHE A 116 5.07 9.23 -12.21
CA PHE A 116 6.38 9.21 -12.86
C PHE A 116 6.52 10.15 -14.06
N GLU A 117 5.46 10.91 -14.38
CA GLU A 117 5.47 11.94 -15.43
C GLU A 117 5.89 11.39 -16.80
N VAL A 118 5.36 10.22 -17.17
CA VAL A 118 5.64 9.53 -18.43
C VAL A 118 4.42 9.49 -19.34
N ASP A 119 4.66 9.54 -20.66
CA ASP A 119 3.64 9.39 -21.68
C ASP A 119 3.20 7.91 -21.79
N GLY A 120 2.17 7.56 -21.02
CA GLY A 120 1.65 6.19 -20.94
C GLY A 120 2.56 5.26 -20.13
N VAL A 121 2.10 4.01 -19.94
CA VAL A 121 2.81 3.00 -19.15
C VAL A 121 2.73 1.66 -19.87
N ASP A 122 3.88 1.08 -20.20
CA ASP A 122 3.98 -0.33 -20.56
C ASP A 122 3.97 -1.16 -19.27
N ALA A 123 2.77 -1.53 -18.85
CA ALA A 123 2.50 -2.25 -17.62
C ALA A 123 2.16 -3.73 -17.88
N ARG A 124 2.65 -4.59 -17.01
CA ARG A 124 2.28 -6.01 -16.97
C ARG A 124 1.71 -6.37 -15.61
N PHE A 125 0.58 -7.06 -15.62
CA PHE A 125 -0.04 -7.60 -14.41
C PHE A 125 0.26 -9.10 -14.31
N ARG A 126 1.07 -9.49 -13.34
CA ARG A 126 1.39 -10.91 -13.07
C ARG A 126 0.45 -11.45 -11.99
N PRO A 127 -0.18 -12.62 -12.17
CA PRO A 127 -0.93 -13.26 -11.09
C PRO A 127 -0.05 -13.44 -9.84
N HIS A 128 -0.60 -13.07 -8.70
CA HIS A 128 -0.02 -13.29 -7.38
C HIS A 128 -1.12 -13.80 -6.43
N HIS A 129 -0.80 -13.98 -5.16
CA HIS A 129 -1.77 -14.26 -4.11
C HIS A 129 -1.65 -13.26 -2.96
N PHE A 130 -2.78 -12.65 -2.58
CA PHE A 130 -2.95 -11.93 -1.31
C PHE A 130 -4.24 -12.44 -0.65
N PRO A 131 -4.28 -12.68 0.68
CA PRO A 131 -5.48 -13.24 1.33
C PRO A 131 -6.75 -12.40 1.15
N PHE A 132 -6.61 -11.09 1.00
CA PHE A 132 -7.70 -10.11 0.92
C PHE A 132 -8.18 -9.78 -0.50
N THR A 133 -7.57 -10.36 -1.55
CA THR A 133 -7.99 -10.15 -2.94
C THR A 133 -8.05 -11.43 -3.77
N GLU A 134 -9.03 -11.54 -4.68
CA GLU A 134 -9.16 -12.63 -5.64
C GLU A 134 -9.98 -12.17 -6.89
N PRO A 135 -9.38 -12.14 -8.10
CA PRO A 135 -7.98 -12.42 -8.40
C PRO A 135 -7.03 -11.34 -7.85
N SER A 136 -5.81 -11.77 -7.55
CA SER A 136 -4.68 -10.96 -7.09
C SER A 136 -3.61 -10.80 -8.18
N ALA A 137 -2.94 -9.65 -8.24
CA ALA A 137 -1.88 -9.37 -9.18
C ALA A 137 -0.80 -8.42 -8.62
N GLU A 138 0.42 -8.59 -9.11
CA GLU A 138 1.49 -7.60 -9.01
C GLU A 138 1.59 -6.83 -10.33
N MET A 139 1.80 -5.52 -10.24
CA MET A 139 2.02 -4.67 -11.41
C MET A 139 3.51 -4.41 -11.58
N ASP A 140 4.03 -4.78 -12.74
CA ASP A 140 5.37 -4.41 -13.19
C ASP A 140 5.29 -3.32 -14.27
N ILE A 141 6.32 -2.46 -14.34
CA ILE A 141 6.53 -1.52 -15.44
C ILE A 141 7.84 -1.86 -16.15
N ARG A 142 7.88 -1.64 -17.46
CA ARG A 142 9.11 -1.75 -18.23
C ARG A 142 10.16 -0.72 -17.80
N CYS A 143 11.42 -1.11 -17.71
CA CYS A 143 12.52 -0.23 -17.30
C CYS A 143 13.86 -0.56 -17.97
N ASP A 144 14.71 0.46 -18.08
CA ASP A 144 16.12 0.34 -18.44
C ASP A 144 16.99 0.59 -17.20
N ARG A 145 17.99 -0.27 -17.01
CA ARG A 145 18.96 -0.23 -15.90
C ARG A 145 20.41 -0.12 -16.37
N SER A 146 20.65 -0.08 -17.69
CA SER A 146 21.99 -0.20 -18.28
C SER A 146 22.88 1.04 -18.06
N GLY A 147 22.27 2.21 -17.84
CA GLY A 147 22.98 3.50 -17.78
C GLY A 147 23.36 4.00 -16.39
N GLY A 148 23.26 3.19 -15.33
CA GLY A 148 23.48 3.62 -13.94
C GLY A 148 22.35 4.48 -13.36
N GLU A 149 21.36 4.83 -14.18
CA GLU A 149 20.11 5.48 -13.82
C GLU A 149 18.95 4.57 -14.24
N LEU A 150 17.93 4.46 -13.39
CA LEU A 150 16.73 3.72 -13.71
C LEU A 150 15.80 4.59 -14.57
N LYS A 151 15.51 4.15 -15.79
CA LYS A 151 14.55 4.82 -16.67
C LYS A 151 13.30 3.98 -16.80
N LEU A 152 12.17 4.52 -16.36
CA LEU A 152 10.87 3.86 -16.46
C LEU A 152 10.29 4.01 -17.87
N ASN A 153 9.44 3.06 -18.25
CA ASN A 153 8.80 2.95 -19.56
C ASN A 153 9.78 2.87 -20.75
N GLN A 154 11.01 2.39 -20.49
CA GLN A 154 12.09 2.23 -21.46
C GLN A 154 12.77 0.87 -21.28
N GLY A 155 13.65 0.47 -22.20
CA GLY A 155 14.40 -0.79 -22.11
C GLY A 155 13.53 -2.04 -22.22
N ASP A 156 14.08 -3.20 -21.85
CA ASP A 156 13.43 -4.51 -21.96
C ASP A 156 13.29 -5.26 -20.62
N SER A 157 13.74 -4.64 -19.51
CA SER A 157 13.60 -5.23 -18.17
C SER A 157 12.27 -4.86 -17.53
N TRP A 158 11.81 -5.65 -16.55
CA TRP A 158 10.59 -5.39 -15.79
C TRP A 158 10.90 -5.09 -14.34
N MET A 159 10.14 -4.17 -13.75
CA MET A 159 10.26 -3.80 -12.34
C MET A 159 8.89 -3.79 -11.69
N GLU A 160 8.74 -4.57 -10.62
CA GLU A 160 7.55 -4.55 -9.77
C GLU A 160 7.40 -3.20 -9.05
N ILE A 161 6.17 -2.70 -8.98
CA ILE A 161 5.83 -1.40 -8.40
C ILE A 161 4.88 -1.53 -7.22
N LEU A 162 3.87 -2.39 -7.34
CA LEU A 162 2.78 -2.49 -6.37
C LEU A 162 2.04 -3.83 -6.47
N GLY A 163 1.27 -4.13 -5.41
CA GLY A 163 0.31 -5.23 -5.37
C GLY A 163 -1.13 -4.71 -5.47
N CYS A 164 -2.01 -5.50 -6.10
CA CYS A 164 -3.41 -5.14 -6.30
C CYS A 164 -4.30 -6.36 -6.52
N GLY A 165 -5.62 -6.15 -6.52
CA GLY A 165 -6.57 -7.19 -6.89
C GLY A 165 -8.03 -6.79 -6.65
N MET A 166 -8.93 -7.69 -7.01
CA MET A 166 -10.36 -7.56 -6.70
C MET A 166 -10.58 -7.97 -5.23
N VAL A 167 -11.32 -7.18 -4.45
CA VAL A 167 -11.53 -7.44 -3.01
C VAL A 167 -12.21 -8.80 -2.83
N HIS A 168 -11.63 -9.66 -1.98
CA HIS A 168 -12.12 -11.01 -1.78
C HIS A 168 -13.54 -11.00 -1.16
N PRO A 169 -14.49 -11.84 -1.62
CA PRO A 169 -15.87 -11.85 -1.11
C PRO A 169 -16.00 -11.98 0.41
N ASN A 170 -15.14 -12.78 1.05
CA ASN A 170 -15.10 -12.89 2.51
C ASN A 170 -14.79 -11.56 3.22
N VAL A 171 -13.94 -10.70 2.64
CA VAL A 171 -13.65 -9.38 3.21
C VAL A 171 -14.89 -8.50 3.19
N LEU A 172 -15.63 -8.52 2.08
CA LEU A 172 -16.91 -7.81 1.96
C LEU A 172 -17.92 -8.31 3.02
N ARG A 173 -18.09 -9.64 3.15
CA ARG A 173 -18.98 -10.24 4.16
C ARG A 173 -18.58 -9.89 5.58
N ASN A 174 -17.28 -9.91 5.89
CA ASN A 174 -16.75 -9.54 7.20
C ASN A 174 -17.06 -8.07 7.57
N CYS A 175 -17.28 -7.21 6.56
CA CYS A 175 -17.64 -5.81 6.72
C CYS A 175 -19.14 -5.54 6.54
N GLY A 176 -19.98 -6.57 6.41
CA GLY A 176 -21.43 -6.42 6.23
C GLY A 176 -21.86 -5.96 4.83
N ILE A 177 -21.02 -6.17 3.81
CA ILE A 177 -21.31 -5.84 2.41
C ILE A 177 -21.62 -7.15 1.65
N ASP A 178 -22.72 -7.16 0.89
CA ASP A 178 -23.12 -8.30 0.09
C ASP A 178 -22.27 -8.41 -1.19
N PRO A 179 -21.45 -9.47 -1.36
CA PRO A 179 -20.60 -9.64 -2.54
C PRO A 179 -21.37 -10.02 -3.81
N ASP A 180 -22.64 -10.40 -3.70
CA ASP A 180 -23.49 -10.65 -4.87
C ASP A 180 -24.06 -9.33 -5.43
N GLU A 181 -24.03 -8.26 -4.62
CA GLU A 181 -24.54 -6.93 -4.97
C GLU A 181 -23.41 -5.93 -5.28
N TYR A 182 -22.29 -6.01 -4.57
CA TYR A 182 -21.16 -5.09 -4.70
C TYR A 182 -19.85 -5.81 -5.00
N GLN A 183 -19.05 -5.18 -5.83
CA GLN A 183 -17.68 -5.59 -6.13
C GLN A 183 -16.72 -4.47 -5.77
N GLY A 184 -15.43 -4.78 -5.78
CA GLY A 184 -14.44 -3.75 -5.54
C GLY A 184 -13.03 -4.18 -5.89
N PHE A 185 -12.15 -3.20 -6.02
CA PHE A 185 -10.73 -3.45 -6.12
C PHE A 185 -9.98 -2.73 -5.02
N ALA A 186 -8.81 -3.28 -4.68
CA ALA A 186 -7.85 -2.67 -3.78
C ALA A 186 -6.45 -2.70 -4.40
N PHE A 187 -5.61 -1.77 -3.96
CA PHE A 187 -4.20 -1.72 -4.32
C PHE A 187 -3.37 -1.16 -3.17
N GLY A 188 -2.10 -1.52 -3.11
CA GLY A 188 -1.17 -1.03 -2.09
C GLY A 188 0.22 -0.81 -2.66
N MET A 189 0.84 0.31 -2.28
CA MET A 189 2.18 0.68 -2.70
C MET A 189 2.97 1.29 -1.54
N GLY A 190 4.26 0.99 -1.48
CA GLY A 190 5.18 1.62 -0.55
C GLY A 190 5.57 3.00 -1.05
N VAL A 191 5.28 4.04 -0.27
CA VAL A 191 5.59 5.42 -0.62
C VAL A 191 7.11 5.60 -0.68
N ASP A 192 7.85 5.02 0.27
CA ASP A 192 9.30 5.14 0.31
C ASP A 192 9.95 4.45 -0.91
N ARG A 193 9.45 3.27 -1.30
CA ARG A 193 9.90 2.58 -2.52
C ARG A 193 9.62 3.42 -3.76
N LEU A 194 8.44 4.02 -3.89
CA LEU A 194 8.13 4.90 -5.01
C LEU A 194 9.02 6.14 -5.05
N ALA A 195 9.33 6.74 -3.89
CA ALA A 195 10.27 7.84 -3.80
C ALA A 195 11.68 7.42 -4.25
N MET A 196 12.15 6.24 -3.83
CA MET A 196 13.43 5.71 -4.28
C MET A 196 13.49 5.57 -5.80
N LEU A 197 12.42 5.06 -6.42
CA LEU A 197 12.34 4.92 -7.87
C LEU A 197 12.27 6.28 -8.59
N LYS A 198 11.49 7.23 -8.07
CA LYS A 198 11.29 8.55 -8.69
C LYS A 198 12.54 9.42 -8.63
N TYR A 199 13.26 9.37 -7.50
CA TYR A 199 14.41 10.25 -7.25
C TYR A 199 15.77 9.55 -7.38
N GLY A 200 15.78 8.28 -7.78
CA GLY A 200 17.01 7.49 -7.93
C GLY A 200 17.77 7.27 -6.62
N ILE A 201 17.06 7.15 -5.49
CA ILE A 201 17.67 6.98 -4.16
C ILE A 201 18.12 5.52 -4.01
N PRO A 202 19.43 5.24 -3.81
CA PRO A 202 19.95 3.87 -3.78
C PRO A 202 19.81 3.17 -2.42
N ASP A 203 19.55 3.91 -1.34
CA ASP A 203 19.49 3.40 0.03
C ASP A 203 18.32 4.07 0.77
N LEU A 204 17.46 3.25 1.37
CA LEU A 204 16.27 3.71 2.09
C LEU A 204 16.60 4.35 3.44
N ARG A 205 17.67 3.90 4.12
CA ARG A 205 17.96 4.26 5.52
C ARG A 205 18.10 5.77 5.76
N PRO A 206 18.81 6.54 4.89
CA PRO A 206 18.95 7.99 5.09
C PRO A 206 17.63 8.76 5.14
N MET A 207 16.53 8.22 4.59
CA MET A 207 15.20 8.85 4.67
C MET A 207 14.69 8.98 6.13
N PHE A 208 15.22 8.17 7.05
CA PHE A 208 14.80 8.13 8.45
C PHE A 208 15.83 8.70 9.44
N GLU A 209 17.00 9.13 8.95
CA GLU A 209 18.12 9.62 9.79
C GLU A 209 18.02 11.11 10.16
N ALA A 210 17.05 11.83 9.59
CA ALA A 210 16.86 13.27 9.76
C ALA A 210 18.10 14.13 9.39
N ASP A 211 18.89 13.68 8.41
CA ASP A 211 20.05 14.44 7.92
C ASP A 211 19.62 15.57 6.97
N THR A 212 19.83 16.81 7.41
CA THR A 212 19.52 18.01 6.60
C THR A 212 20.34 18.11 5.31
N ARG A 213 21.53 17.50 5.24
CA ARG A 213 22.36 17.45 4.03
C ARG A 213 21.72 16.53 2.98
N TRP A 214 21.09 15.45 3.41
CA TRP A 214 20.34 14.54 2.53
C TRP A 214 19.13 15.27 1.93
N LEU A 215 18.36 15.97 2.78
CA LEU A 215 17.24 16.79 2.31
C LEU A 215 17.69 17.83 1.28
N ALA A 216 18.77 18.56 1.56
CA ALA A 216 19.32 19.55 0.65
C ALA A 216 19.82 18.95 -0.68
N HIS A 217 20.42 17.75 -0.66
CA HIS A 217 20.91 17.08 -1.86
C HIS A 217 19.78 16.76 -2.86
N TYR A 218 18.64 16.28 -2.35
CA TYR A 218 17.46 15.96 -3.17
C TYR A 218 16.51 17.15 -3.35
N GLY A 219 16.88 18.34 -2.85
CA GLY A 219 16.06 19.55 -2.98
C GLY A 219 14.80 19.56 -2.11
N PHE A 220 14.73 18.70 -1.10
CA PHE A 220 13.61 18.66 -0.15
C PHE A 220 13.79 19.69 0.97
N SER A 221 12.67 20.25 1.42
CA SER A 221 12.63 21.12 2.60
C SER A 221 11.73 20.51 3.66
N ALA A 222 12.26 20.38 4.88
CA ALA A 222 11.46 19.95 6.04
C ALA A 222 10.30 20.91 6.36
N PHE A 223 10.33 22.13 5.83
CA PHE A 223 9.29 23.14 5.99
C PHE A 223 8.32 23.21 4.79
N ALA A 224 8.61 22.50 3.70
CA ALA A 224 7.69 22.37 2.58
C ALA A 224 6.58 21.37 2.96
N ALA A 225 5.53 21.87 3.61
CA ALA A 225 4.33 21.09 3.86
C ALA A 225 3.55 20.96 2.54
N PRO A 226 3.31 19.74 2.03
CA PRO A 226 2.48 19.56 0.85
C PRO A 226 1.08 20.10 1.14
N ASN A 227 0.62 21.01 0.30
CA ASN A 227 -0.72 21.55 0.37
C ASN A 227 -1.32 21.68 -1.04
N PRO A 228 -2.65 21.78 -1.16
CA PRO A 228 -3.31 21.85 -2.46
C PRO A 228 -2.87 23.05 -3.32
N ALA A 229 -2.33 24.11 -2.73
CA ALA A 229 -1.92 25.32 -3.43
C ALA A 229 -0.48 25.26 -3.96
N SER A 230 0.44 24.57 -3.27
CA SER A 230 1.81 24.38 -3.74
C SER A 230 1.98 23.20 -4.69
N GLY A 231 0.99 22.29 -4.74
CA GLY A 231 1.12 21.01 -5.41
C GLY A 231 2.06 20.06 -4.66
N LEU A 232 2.07 18.78 -5.09
CA LEU A 232 3.19 17.87 -4.82
C LEU A 232 4.28 18.31 -5.81
N SER A 233 5.36 18.93 -5.31
CA SER A 233 6.54 19.21 -6.13
C SER A 233 7.17 17.91 -6.62
#